data_AF-A0A425CB80-F1
#
_entry.id   AF-A0A425CB80-F1
#
_cell.length_a   1.000
_cell.length_b   1.000
_cell.length_c   1.000
_cell.angle_alpha   90.00
_cell.angle_beta   90.00
_cell.angle_gamma   90.00
#
_symmetry.space_group_name_H-M   'P 1'
#
loop_
_entity.id
_entity.type
_entity.pdbx_description
1 polymer ?
#
loop_
_entity_poly.entity_id
_entity_poly.type
_entity_poly.pdbx_seq_one_letter_code
_entity_poly.pdbx_strand_id
1 'polypeptide(L)'
;MVKLCCIIVGTKECVFPVDIDKRQSVGDLKDAIKAKRMYQFPADELQLYPAKMVEGKWLASSSDDVKQLKKGEKTHHVVELMKEDQKLQGEDYIADFLEGMEDPVGRQIHVLVVVPEEFTALGNERKRQKVDEDAKDAWMDAIKNEQVTVLPLTCGDLRKHLRRPLRTKIPIYNRHYQVIFAHYTIGSCARAFDKLFEPEPRTDVGDDTSAIVRNFVNPPSCYESEIEQTFIYLWDSLIATLLQRVIRGSYRRNTNASAATGLYRPDLCFYYGRSNVCVFRGEEKASGVLDVPIKELHEKLIWRYDDAPYIFGYAAVGLQVCLVAIRKDEMTERGAKAEIIETYDLGDLSSRLSFFSHCSIFRLFSDQLWILFTIGR
;
A
#
# COMPACT_ATOMS: atom_id res chain seq x y z
N MET A 1 10.66 37.47 9.60
CA MET A 1 10.77 36.00 9.43
C MET A 1 12.20 35.57 9.07
N VAL A 2 12.68 34.55 9.75
CA VAL A 2 13.95 33.83 9.52
C VAL A 2 13.66 32.34 9.36
N LYS A 3 14.57 31.62 8.70
CA LYS A 3 14.46 30.17 8.49
C LYS A 3 15.57 29.45 9.24
N LEU A 4 15.22 28.78 10.32
CA LEU A 4 16.15 28.02 11.15
C LEU A 4 16.15 26.56 10.74
N CYS A 5 17.31 25.99 10.45
CA CYS A 5 17.46 24.55 10.29
C CYS A 5 17.71 23.88 11.64
N CYS A 6 16.77 23.04 12.05
CA CYS A 6 16.79 22.29 13.30
C CYS A 6 17.22 20.85 13.04
N ILE A 7 17.90 20.22 14.00
CA ILE A 7 18.22 18.78 13.98
C ILE A 7 17.79 18.11 15.28
N ILE A 8 17.15 16.95 15.21
CA ILE A 8 16.86 16.14 16.41
C ILE A 8 18.11 15.35 16.79
N VAL A 9 18.61 15.59 17.99
CA VAL A 9 19.79 14.90 18.51
C VAL A 9 19.44 13.45 18.84
N GLY A 10 20.32 12.51 18.46
CA GLY A 10 20.15 11.08 18.74
C GLY A 10 19.18 10.35 17.81
N THR A 11 18.64 11.00 16.77
CA THR A 11 17.75 10.38 15.79
C THR A 11 18.35 10.44 14.37
N LYS A 12 18.28 9.33 13.62
CA LYS A 12 18.78 9.27 12.24
C LYS A 12 18.03 10.20 11.28
N GLU A 13 18.77 10.91 10.44
CA GLU A 13 18.31 11.79 9.35
C GLU A 13 17.16 12.75 9.72
N CYS A 14 17.33 13.53 10.80
CA CYS A 14 16.27 14.40 11.33
C CYS A 14 16.57 15.90 11.24
N VAL A 15 17.04 16.38 10.08
CA VAL A 15 17.18 17.83 9.82
C VAL A 15 15.91 18.37 9.16
N PHE A 16 15.36 19.47 9.68
CA PHE A 16 14.17 20.11 9.12
C PHE A 16 14.21 21.63 9.31
N PRO A 17 13.71 22.42 8.35
CA PRO A 17 13.63 23.87 8.51
C PRO A 17 12.40 24.27 9.33
N VAL A 18 12.46 25.40 10.04
CA VAL A 18 11.34 26.06 10.70
C VAL A 18 11.39 27.54 10.36
N ASP A 19 10.26 28.10 9.93
CA ASP A 19 10.12 29.52 9.63
C ASP A 19 9.51 30.21 10.86
N ILE A 20 10.17 31.25 11.37
CA ILE A 20 9.78 31.94 12.62
C ILE A 20 10.11 33.43 12.54
N ASP A 21 9.36 34.30 13.22
CA ASP A 21 9.73 35.72 13.30
C ASP A 21 10.83 35.99 14.35
N LYS A 22 11.74 36.95 14.09
CA LYS A 22 12.82 37.31 15.04
C LYS A 22 12.25 37.86 16.35
N ARG A 23 11.02 38.42 16.33
CA ARG A 23 10.32 38.96 17.52
C ARG A 23 9.54 37.90 18.29
N GLN A 24 9.46 36.67 17.81
CA GLN A 24 8.83 35.59 18.54
C GLN A 24 9.79 35.01 19.59
N SER A 25 9.21 34.30 20.55
CA SER A 25 9.95 33.66 21.64
C SER A 25 10.49 32.29 21.25
N VAL A 26 11.42 31.76 22.04
CA VAL A 26 11.84 30.35 21.96
C VAL A 26 10.67 29.41 22.28
N GLY A 27 9.72 29.82 23.13
CA GLY A 27 8.47 29.10 23.35
C GLY A 27 7.68 28.89 22.04
N ASP A 28 7.51 29.95 21.26
CA ASP A 28 6.88 29.89 19.93
C ASP A 28 7.64 28.96 18.97
N LEU A 29 8.98 28.92 19.08
CA LEU A 29 9.81 27.99 18.31
C LEU A 29 9.57 26.53 18.72
N LYS A 30 9.45 26.24 20.02
CA LYS A 30 9.11 24.90 20.51
C LYS A 30 7.73 24.47 20.00
N ASP A 31 6.75 25.36 20.03
CA ASP A 31 5.41 25.10 19.47
C ASP A 31 5.45 24.84 17.97
N ALA A 32 6.21 25.64 17.21
CA ALA A 32 6.38 25.45 15.77
C ALA A 32 7.07 24.10 15.44
N ILE A 33 8.09 23.70 16.23
CA ILE A 33 8.75 22.40 16.08
C ILE A 33 7.78 21.27 16.40
N LYS A 34 7.05 21.36 17.52
CA LYS A 34 6.04 20.38 17.93
C LYS A 34 4.98 20.19 16.84
N ALA A 35 4.39 21.27 16.34
CA ALA A 35 3.39 21.24 15.29
C ALA A 35 3.93 20.60 14.01
N LYS A 36 5.15 20.98 13.60
CA LYS A 36 5.79 20.46 12.38
C LYS A 36 6.15 18.98 12.46
N ARG A 37 6.47 18.49 13.65
CA ARG A 37 6.84 17.09 13.91
C ARG A 37 5.68 16.24 14.42
N MET A 38 4.51 16.86 14.64
CA MET A 38 3.30 16.22 15.15
C MET A 38 3.51 15.50 16.49
N TYR A 39 4.34 16.08 17.36
CA TYR A 39 4.57 15.52 18.69
C TYR A 39 3.33 15.65 19.57
N GLN A 40 3.03 14.58 20.33
CA GLN A 40 1.85 14.46 21.18
C GLN A 40 2.09 14.88 22.63
N PHE A 41 3.27 15.41 22.95
CA PHE A 41 3.64 15.89 24.28
C PHE A 41 3.69 17.44 24.33
N PRO A 42 3.59 18.07 25.51
CA PRO A 42 3.72 19.53 25.69
C PRO A 42 5.00 20.12 25.08
N ALA A 43 4.93 21.29 24.44
CA ALA A 43 6.07 21.84 23.70
C ALA A 43 7.26 22.21 24.60
N ASP A 44 6.99 22.54 25.86
CA ASP A 44 7.96 22.86 26.90
C ASP A 44 8.88 21.68 27.26
N GLU A 45 8.46 20.44 27.00
CA GLU A 45 9.33 19.25 27.15
C GLU A 45 10.45 19.18 26.10
N LEU A 46 10.36 19.95 25.01
CA LEU A 46 11.48 20.11 24.08
C LEU A 46 12.58 20.92 24.75
N GLN A 47 13.82 20.43 24.65
CA GLN A 47 15.01 21.22 24.99
C GLN A 47 15.70 21.65 23.71
N LEU A 48 15.95 22.95 23.60
CA LEU A 48 16.58 23.55 22.43
C LEU A 48 17.95 24.10 22.82
N TYR A 49 18.96 23.85 21.99
CA TYR A 49 20.30 24.35 22.17
C TYR A 49 20.79 25.03 20.89
N PRO A 50 21.54 26.14 20.99
CA PRO A 50 22.10 26.82 19.84
C PRO A 50 23.24 25.99 19.25
N ALA A 51 23.24 25.81 17.93
CA ALA A 51 24.34 25.14 17.22
C ALA A 51 25.47 26.13 16.87
N LYS A 52 25.89 26.93 17.86
CA LYS A 52 26.87 28.01 17.74
C LYS A 52 28.30 27.48 17.86
N MET A 53 29.17 27.90 16.93
CA MET A 53 30.61 27.72 17.02
C MET A 53 31.25 28.92 17.72
N VAL A 54 32.45 28.71 18.30
CA VAL A 54 33.23 29.75 18.99
C VAL A 54 33.53 30.97 18.11
N GLU A 55 33.54 30.80 16.78
CA GLU A 55 33.80 31.89 15.81
C GLU A 55 32.55 32.72 15.42
N GLY A 56 31.42 32.62 16.14
CA GLY A 56 30.18 33.31 15.74
C GLY A 56 29.53 32.74 14.47
N LYS A 57 29.84 31.49 14.15
CA LYS A 57 29.35 30.76 12.98
C LYS A 57 28.42 29.62 13.37
N TRP A 58 27.53 29.23 12.46
CA TRP A 58 26.66 28.07 12.64
C TRP A 58 27.36 26.75 12.30
N LEU A 59 26.91 25.67 12.92
CA LEU A 59 27.39 24.32 12.65
C LEU A 59 27.10 23.92 11.18
N ALA A 60 28.14 23.80 10.37
CA ALA A 60 27.99 23.48 8.95
C ALA A 60 27.41 22.08 8.71
N SER A 61 26.46 21.93 7.78
CA SER A 61 25.83 20.63 7.46
C SER A 61 26.79 19.57 6.90
N SER A 62 27.96 20.00 6.42
CA SER A 62 29.03 19.16 5.88
C SER A 62 30.09 18.79 6.93
N SER A 63 30.01 19.32 8.15
CA SER A 63 30.92 18.97 9.24
C SER A 63 30.77 17.50 9.64
N ASP A 64 31.84 16.91 10.16
CA ASP A 64 31.80 15.52 10.62
C ASP A 64 30.87 15.33 11.82
N ASP A 65 30.72 16.35 12.67
CA ASP A 65 29.73 16.38 13.74
C ASP A 65 28.30 16.21 13.21
N VAL A 66 27.93 16.97 12.16
CA VAL A 66 26.58 16.84 11.57
C VAL A 66 26.41 15.52 10.83
N LYS A 67 27.46 14.98 10.20
CA LYS A 67 27.38 13.64 9.58
C LYS A 67 27.12 12.56 10.63
N GLN A 68 27.78 12.64 11.79
CA GLN A 68 27.55 11.71 12.90
C GLN A 68 26.17 11.91 13.53
N LEU A 69 25.72 13.16 13.72
CA LEU A 69 24.36 13.45 14.19
C LEU A 69 23.28 12.89 13.26
N LYS A 70 23.48 12.98 11.94
CA LYS A 70 22.57 12.37 10.95
C LYS A 70 22.54 10.83 11.04
N LYS A 71 23.57 10.20 11.59
CA LYS A 71 23.61 8.76 11.90
C LYS A 71 23.02 8.43 13.28
N GLY A 72 22.62 9.43 14.05
CA GLY A 72 22.11 9.29 15.41
C GLY A 72 23.19 9.24 16.50
N GLU A 73 24.45 9.47 16.14
CA GLU A 73 25.60 9.48 17.06
C GLU A 73 25.83 10.90 17.60
N LYS A 74 26.30 11.01 18.84
CA LYS A 74 26.69 12.30 19.45
C LYS A 74 28.21 12.37 19.50
N THR A 75 28.80 13.45 18.98
CA THR A 75 30.22 13.72 19.16
C THR A 75 30.46 14.47 20.46
N HIS A 76 31.70 14.44 20.97
CA HIS A 76 32.10 15.23 22.14
C HIS A 76 31.76 16.72 21.95
N HIS A 77 31.97 17.25 20.75
CA HIS A 77 31.66 18.63 20.42
C HIS A 77 30.16 18.93 20.52
N VAL A 78 29.29 18.04 20.03
CA VAL A 78 27.84 18.23 20.16
C VAL A 78 27.38 18.12 21.62
N VAL A 79 27.98 17.23 22.40
CA VAL A 79 27.69 17.13 23.85
C VAL A 79 28.06 18.44 24.56
N GLU A 80 29.15 19.08 24.17
CA GLU A 80 29.57 20.37 24.72
C GLU A 80 28.63 21.52 24.38
N LEU A 81 28.03 21.52 23.19
CA LEU A 81 26.99 22.49 22.80
C LEU A 81 25.67 22.31 23.56
N MET A 82 25.49 21.17 24.24
CA MET A 82 24.27 20.79 24.92
C MET A 82 24.39 20.86 26.45
N LYS A 83 25.35 21.64 26.98
CA LYS A 83 25.44 21.91 28.41
C LYS A 83 24.23 22.75 28.87
N GLU A 84 23.80 22.56 30.12
CA GLU A 84 22.56 23.17 30.64
C GLU A 84 22.59 24.71 30.61
N ASP A 85 23.77 25.32 30.74
CA ASP A 85 23.99 26.78 30.64
C ASP A 85 23.76 27.33 29.23
N GLN A 86 23.81 26.48 28.20
CA GLN A 86 23.58 26.83 26.79
C GLN A 86 22.14 26.61 26.35
N LYS A 87 21.29 26.07 27.24
CA LYS A 87 19.89 25.77 26.93
C LYS A 87 19.09 27.05 26.72
N LEU A 88 18.36 27.10 25.60
CA LEU A 88 17.50 28.24 25.29
C LEU A 88 16.27 28.25 26.21
N GLN A 89 16.01 29.38 26.86
CA GLN A 89 14.86 29.55 27.76
C GLN A 89 13.63 29.98 26.96
N GLY A 90 12.44 29.58 27.40
CA GLY A 90 11.21 29.75 26.61
C GLY A 90 10.82 31.22 26.40
N GLU A 91 11.16 32.06 27.37
CA GLU A 91 10.91 33.50 27.43
C GLU A 91 11.87 34.34 26.57
N ASP A 92 13.01 33.77 26.14
CA ASP A 92 14.00 34.48 25.33
C ASP A 92 13.45 34.76 23.92
N TYR A 93 13.81 35.89 23.34
CA TYR A 93 13.45 36.18 21.95
C TYR A 93 14.40 35.49 20.98
N ILE A 94 13.89 35.13 19.80
CA ILE A 94 14.72 34.61 18.72
C ILE A 94 15.80 35.61 18.30
N ALA A 95 15.56 36.92 18.45
CA ALA A 95 16.56 37.96 18.21
C ALA A 95 17.81 37.81 19.10
N ASP A 96 17.64 37.50 20.39
CA ASP A 96 18.74 37.34 21.36
C ASP A 96 19.56 36.09 21.02
N PHE A 97 18.88 35.02 20.60
CA PHE A 97 19.51 33.81 20.09
C PHE A 97 20.38 34.09 18.84
N LEU A 98 19.96 35.01 17.96
CA LEU A 98 20.67 35.36 16.73
C LEU A 98 21.74 36.44 16.92
N GLU A 99 21.82 37.08 18.09
CA GLU A 99 22.77 38.16 18.34
C GLU A 99 24.22 37.67 18.20
N GLY A 100 25.04 38.48 17.51
CA GLY A 100 26.46 38.18 17.27
C GLY A 100 26.73 37.05 16.26
N MET A 101 25.69 36.53 15.60
CA MET A 101 25.80 35.44 14.61
C MET A 101 25.59 35.94 13.19
N GLU A 102 26.21 35.24 12.23
CA GLU A 102 25.84 35.40 10.81
C GLU A 102 24.34 35.08 10.60
N ASP A 103 23.70 35.80 9.68
CA ASP A 103 22.29 35.53 9.36
C ASP A 103 22.12 34.06 8.89
N PRO A 104 21.09 33.34 9.38
CA PRO A 104 20.84 31.94 9.01
C PRO A 104 20.76 31.72 7.49
N VAL A 105 21.66 30.89 6.95
CA VAL A 105 21.63 30.49 5.53
C VAL A 105 21.48 28.98 5.36
N GLY A 106 21.19 28.55 4.14
CA GLY A 106 21.06 27.12 3.81
C GLY A 106 22.37 26.35 4.06
N ARG A 107 22.24 25.03 4.32
CA ARG A 107 23.36 24.10 4.60
C ARG A 107 24.08 24.34 5.94
N GLN A 108 23.43 24.99 6.88
CA GLN A 108 23.86 25.11 8.27
C GLN A 108 22.81 24.51 9.21
N ILE A 109 23.23 24.09 10.40
CA ILE A 109 22.36 23.72 11.51
C ILE A 109 22.41 24.87 12.51
N HIS A 110 21.24 25.31 12.95
CA HIS A 110 21.08 26.47 13.81
C HIS A 110 20.62 26.06 15.22
N VAL A 111 19.78 25.02 15.30
CA VAL A 111 19.17 24.56 16.55
C VAL A 111 19.33 23.05 16.69
N LEU A 112 19.86 22.62 17.83
CA LEU A 112 19.86 21.23 18.28
C LEU A 112 18.60 21.01 19.12
N VAL A 113 17.79 20.02 18.77
CA VAL A 113 16.52 19.69 19.42
C VAL A 113 16.67 18.38 20.16
N VAL A 114 16.43 18.40 21.47
CA VAL A 114 16.34 17.19 22.29
C VAL A 114 14.88 16.92 22.59
N VAL A 115 14.48 15.68 22.34
CA VAL A 115 13.14 15.15 22.55
C VAL A 115 13.21 14.20 23.76
N PRO A 116 12.20 14.14 24.64
CA PRO A 116 12.21 13.22 25.77
C PRO A 116 12.41 11.76 25.34
N GLU A 117 13.19 11.00 26.13
CA GLU A 117 13.67 9.66 25.76
C GLU A 117 12.53 8.70 25.38
N GLU A 118 11.40 8.79 26.09
CA GLU A 118 10.17 8.00 25.86
C GLU A 118 9.66 8.11 24.40
N PHE A 119 9.82 9.27 23.77
CA PHE A 119 9.37 9.53 22.40
C PHE A 119 10.45 9.24 21.34
N THR A 120 11.72 9.16 21.74
CA THR A 120 12.81 8.72 20.85
C THR A 120 12.77 7.19 20.63
N ALA A 121 12.40 6.43 21.65
CA ALA A 121 12.20 4.98 21.58
C ALA A 121 11.00 4.62 20.68
N LEU A 122 9.85 5.26 20.87
CA LEU A 122 8.65 5.07 20.05
C LEU A 122 8.88 5.31 18.55
N GLY A 123 9.69 6.30 18.18
CA GLY A 123 10.03 6.56 16.78
C GLY A 123 10.87 5.46 16.12
N ASN A 124 11.77 4.85 16.90
CA ASN A 124 12.61 3.73 16.45
C ASN A 124 11.85 2.40 16.49
N GLU A 125 10.98 2.21 17.48
CA GLU A 125 10.05 1.08 17.57
C GLU A 125 9.06 1.09 16.42
N ARG A 126 8.42 2.22 16.11
CA ARG A 126 7.54 2.33 14.94
C ARG A 126 8.26 2.06 13.62
N LYS A 127 9.53 2.49 13.48
CA LYS A 127 10.34 2.15 12.29
C LYS A 127 10.69 0.66 12.25
N ARG A 128 11.06 0.05 13.37
CA ARG A 128 11.34 -1.40 13.47
C ARG A 128 10.09 -2.23 13.23
N GLN A 129 8.97 -1.83 13.83
CA GLN A 129 7.65 -2.45 13.66
C GLN A 129 7.18 -2.33 12.22
N LYS A 130 7.37 -1.16 11.57
CA LYS A 130 7.06 -1.02 10.15
C LYS A 130 7.93 -1.93 9.26
N VAL A 131 9.24 -2.03 9.55
CA VAL A 131 10.14 -2.94 8.81
C VAL A 131 9.77 -4.41 9.06
N ASP A 132 9.33 -4.76 10.27
CA ASP A 132 8.88 -6.11 10.63
C ASP A 132 7.50 -6.45 10.02
N GLU A 133 6.58 -5.49 9.94
CA GLU A 133 5.31 -5.59 9.20
C GLU A 133 5.55 -5.73 7.70
N ASP A 134 6.38 -4.86 7.11
CA ASP A 134 6.75 -4.92 5.69
C ASP A 134 7.39 -6.29 5.35
N ALA A 135 8.15 -6.89 6.29
CA ALA A 135 8.70 -8.24 6.13
C ALA A 135 7.62 -9.35 6.19
N LYS A 136 6.58 -9.19 7.02
CA LYS A 136 5.47 -10.15 7.12
C LYS A 136 4.56 -10.12 5.88
N ASP A 137 4.49 -8.99 5.20
CA ASP A 137 3.68 -8.76 4.01
C ASP A 137 4.47 -8.90 2.69
N ALA A 138 5.72 -9.36 2.76
CA ALA A 138 6.65 -9.50 1.63
C ALA A 138 6.13 -10.36 0.47
N TRP A 139 5.19 -11.30 0.71
CA TRP A 139 4.58 -12.09 -0.37
C TRP A 139 3.75 -11.22 -1.32
N MET A 140 3.10 -10.16 -0.83
CA MET A 140 2.36 -9.22 -1.67
C MET A 140 3.32 -8.45 -2.57
N ASP A 141 4.45 -8.01 -2.04
CA ASP A 141 5.49 -7.36 -2.83
C ASP A 141 6.16 -8.32 -3.83
N ALA A 142 6.29 -9.60 -3.48
CA ALA A 142 6.75 -10.62 -4.41
C ALA A 142 5.79 -10.80 -5.59
N ILE A 143 4.47 -10.72 -5.37
CA ILE A 143 3.47 -10.72 -6.44
C ILE A 143 3.58 -9.45 -7.29
N LYS A 144 3.67 -8.27 -6.66
CA LYS A 144 3.80 -6.98 -7.37
C LYS A 144 5.03 -6.92 -8.27
N ASN A 145 6.14 -7.47 -7.78
CA ASN A 145 7.44 -7.43 -8.45
C ASN A 145 7.70 -8.65 -9.34
N GLU A 146 6.74 -9.58 -9.47
CA GLU A 146 6.92 -10.75 -10.32
C GLU A 146 6.97 -10.32 -11.80
N GLN A 147 8.15 -10.42 -12.40
CA GLN A 147 8.32 -10.16 -13.82
C GLN A 147 7.80 -11.34 -14.64
N VAL A 148 6.80 -11.06 -15.48
CA VAL A 148 6.31 -11.99 -16.49
C VAL A 148 6.89 -11.56 -17.84
N THR A 149 7.86 -12.31 -18.35
CA THR A 149 8.57 -11.97 -19.60
C THR A 149 7.79 -12.31 -20.85
N VAL A 150 6.84 -13.25 -20.77
CA VAL A 150 5.98 -13.69 -21.88
C VAL A 150 4.55 -13.86 -21.37
N LEU A 151 3.61 -13.12 -21.95
CA LEU A 151 2.19 -13.23 -21.62
C LEU A 151 1.56 -14.49 -22.24
N PRO A 152 0.75 -15.26 -21.49
CA PRO A 152 0.04 -16.41 -22.05
C PRO A 152 -1.03 -15.97 -23.06
N LEU A 153 -0.81 -16.22 -24.35
CA LEU A 153 -1.65 -15.69 -25.43
C LEU A 153 -2.96 -16.46 -25.67
N THR A 154 -3.12 -17.65 -25.09
CA THR A 154 -4.35 -18.46 -25.22
C THR A 154 -5.01 -18.66 -23.86
N CYS A 155 -6.33 -18.85 -23.84
CA CYS A 155 -7.04 -19.18 -22.60
C CYS A 155 -6.53 -20.49 -21.97
N GLY A 156 -6.10 -21.46 -22.77
CA GLY A 156 -5.45 -22.69 -22.28
C GLY A 156 -4.13 -22.42 -21.56
N ASP A 157 -3.28 -21.57 -22.13
CA ASP A 157 -2.01 -21.18 -21.52
C ASP A 157 -2.22 -20.32 -20.26
N LEU A 158 -3.22 -19.43 -20.28
CA LEU A 158 -3.66 -18.68 -19.09
C LEU A 158 -4.04 -19.63 -17.96
N ARG A 159 -4.94 -20.60 -18.20
CA ARG A 159 -5.30 -21.61 -17.17
C ARG A 159 -4.08 -22.36 -16.65
N LYS A 160 -3.17 -22.77 -17.55
CA LYS A 160 -1.93 -23.46 -17.15
C LYS A 160 -1.01 -22.57 -16.30
N HIS A 161 -0.94 -21.28 -16.62
CA HIS A 161 -0.16 -20.30 -15.87
C HIS A 161 -0.74 -20.08 -14.47
N LEU A 162 -2.06 -19.88 -14.35
CA LEU A 162 -2.73 -19.61 -13.08
C LEU A 162 -2.76 -20.80 -12.12
N ARG A 163 -2.69 -22.02 -12.65
CA ARG A 163 -2.62 -23.24 -11.83
C ARG A 163 -1.28 -23.44 -11.13
N ARG A 164 -0.25 -22.65 -11.49
CA ARG A 164 1.08 -22.73 -10.88
C ARG A 164 1.04 -22.23 -9.43
N PRO A 165 1.85 -22.82 -8.54
CA PRO A 165 1.97 -22.31 -7.18
C PRO A 165 2.46 -20.85 -7.13
N LEU A 166 2.18 -20.16 -6.02
CA LEU A 166 2.85 -18.90 -5.71
C LEU A 166 4.35 -19.14 -5.50
N ARG A 167 5.19 -18.23 -6.02
CA ARG A 167 6.65 -18.27 -5.80
C ARG A 167 6.97 -18.05 -4.33
N THR A 168 6.36 -17.03 -3.74
CA THR A 168 6.41 -16.75 -2.31
C THR A 168 5.09 -17.17 -1.69
N LYS A 169 5.16 -18.15 -0.78
CA LYS A 169 3.98 -18.65 -0.07
C LYS A 169 3.46 -17.61 0.91
N ILE A 170 2.15 -17.64 1.13
CA ILE A 170 1.46 -16.72 2.03
C ILE A 170 1.61 -17.27 3.45
N PRO A 171 2.14 -16.48 4.40
CA PRO A 171 2.15 -16.90 5.79
C PRO A 171 0.72 -16.95 6.33
N ILE A 172 0.41 -17.97 7.12
CA ILE A 172 -0.94 -18.20 7.64
C ILE A 172 -0.97 -18.11 9.16
N TYR A 173 -1.88 -17.30 9.68
CA TYR A 173 -2.13 -17.21 11.12
C TYR A 173 -2.78 -18.49 11.65
N ASN A 174 -2.33 -18.97 12.82
CA ASN A 174 -2.77 -20.24 13.40
C ASN A 174 -4.30 -20.42 13.45
N ARG A 175 -5.05 -19.36 13.78
CA ARG A 175 -6.53 -19.42 13.80
C ARG A 175 -7.12 -19.74 12.43
N HIS A 176 -6.61 -19.13 11.36
CA HIS A 176 -7.08 -19.40 10.00
C HIS A 176 -6.67 -20.78 9.53
N TYR A 177 -5.44 -21.21 9.86
CA TYR A 177 -4.94 -22.54 9.58
C TYR A 177 -5.84 -23.63 10.18
N GLN A 178 -6.24 -23.49 11.45
CA GLN A 178 -7.13 -24.45 12.11
C GLN A 178 -8.48 -24.61 11.39
N VAL A 179 -9.07 -23.51 10.90
CA VAL A 179 -10.32 -23.57 10.14
C VAL A 179 -10.10 -24.32 8.83
N ILE A 180 -9.06 -24.00 8.06
CA ILE A 180 -8.76 -24.72 6.82
C ILE A 180 -8.47 -26.20 7.12
N PHE A 181 -7.70 -26.49 8.16
CA PHE A 181 -7.30 -27.85 8.54
C PHE A 181 -8.49 -28.72 8.99
N ALA A 182 -9.49 -28.13 9.68
CA ALA A 182 -10.73 -28.83 10.00
C ALA A 182 -11.48 -29.30 8.75
N HIS A 183 -11.37 -28.57 7.63
CA HIS A 183 -11.92 -28.97 6.33
C HIS A 183 -10.93 -29.76 5.45
N TYR A 184 -9.64 -29.79 5.81
CA TYR A 184 -8.56 -30.46 5.09
C TYR A 184 -8.68 -31.98 5.14
N THR A 185 -9.19 -32.52 6.24
CA THR A 185 -9.45 -33.97 6.44
C THR A 185 -10.52 -34.53 5.50
N ILE A 186 -11.28 -33.68 4.81
CA ILE A 186 -12.31 -34.04 3.81
C ILE A 186 -11.75 -34.00 2.37
N GLY A 187 -10.46 -33.67 2.19
CA GLY A 187 -9.68 -33.94 0.96
C GLY A 187 -9.78 -32.91 -0.17
N SER A 188 -10.68 -31.92 -0.12
CA SER A 188 -10.85 -30.94 -1.20
C SER A 188 -9.88 -29.76 -1.15
N CYS A 189 -9.53 -29.26 0.05
CA CYS A 189 -8.76 -28.01 0.22
C CYS A 189 -7.24 -28.16 0.05
N ALA A 190 -6.71 -29.39 0.12
CA ALA A 190 -5.27 -29.65 0.21
C ALA A 190 -4.47 -29.06 -0.96
N ARG A 191 -4.94 -29.27 -2.19
CA ARG A 191 -4.26 -28.78 -3.39
C ARG A 191 -4.19 -27.26 -3.48
N ALA A 192 -5.23 -26.57 -3.01
CA ALA A 192 -5.26 -25.11 -3.00
C ALA A 192 -4.37 -24.58 -1.87
N PHE A 193 -4.40 -25.24 -0.71
CA PHE A 193 -3.56 -24.90 0.44
C PHE A 193 -2.07 -24.97 0.09
N ASP A 194 -1.62 -26.11 -0.44
CA ASP A 194 -0.21 -26.33 -0.81
C ASP A 194 0.30 -25.34 -1.84
N LYS A 195 -0.59 -24.79 -2.69
CA LYS A 195 -0.23 -23.78 -3.69
C LYS A 195 -0.10 -22.39 -3.12
N LEU A 196 -0.89 -22.06 -2.11
CA LEU A 196 -1.03 -20.72 -1.56
C LEU A 196 -0.16 -20.48 -0.34
N PHE A 197 -0.24 -21.35 0.66
CA PHE A 197 0.21 -21.06 2.01
C PHE A 197 1.53 -21.74 2.36
N GLU A 198 2.21 -21.18 3.37
CA GLU A 198 3.27 -21.88 4.07
C GLU A 198 2.67 -23.09 4.81
N PRO A 199 3.41 -24.21 4.90
CA PRO A 199 2.91 -25.43 5.54
C PRO A 199 2.77 -25.24 7.06
N GLU A 200 3.60 -24.41 7.67
CA GLU A 200 3.62 -24.17 9.11
C GLU A 200 2.90 -22.85 9.44
N PRO A 201 1.90 -22.86 10.34
CA PRO A 201 1.23 -21.64 10.76
C PRO A 201 2.14 -20.77 11.66
N ARG A 202 1.95 -19.46 11.57
CA ARG A 202 2.63 -18.47 12.41
C ARG A 202 1.74 -17.99 13.55
N THR A 203 2.36 -17.59 14.65
CA THR A 203 1.71 -16.91 15.79
C THR A 203 1.46 -15.43 15.52
N ASP A 204 2.09 -14.88 14.49
CA ASP A 204 1.96 -13.49 14.09
C ASP A 204 2.17 -13.36 12.56
N VAL A 205 1.34 -12.53 11.92
CA VAL A 205 1.36 -12.25 10.48
C VAL A 205 0.97 -10.78 10.27
N GLY A 206 1.34 -10.20 9.12
CA GLY A 206 0.98 -8.82 8.80
C GLY A 206 -0.54 -8.62 8.78
N ASP A 207 -0.99 -7.44 9.17
CA ASP A 207 -2.42 -7.11 9.28
C ASP A 207 -3.15 -7.26 7.94
N ASP A 208 -2.52 -6.84 6.85
CA ASP A 208 -3.08 -6.97 5.51
C ASP A 208 -3.15 -8.43 5.06
N THR A 209 -2.12 -9.22 5.35
CA THR A 209 -2.15 -10.68 5.14
C THR A 209 -3.29 -11.33 5.92
N SER A 210 -3.41 -11.02 7.21
CA SER A 210 -4.47 -11.54 8.08
C SER A 210 -5.85 -11.18 7.53
N ALA A 211 -6.04 -9.93 7.11
CA ALA A 211 -7.30 -9.43 6.57
C ALA A 211 -7.70 -10.13 5.27
N ILE A 212 -6.76 -10.29 4.32
CA ILE A 212 -7.01 -11.00 3.06
C ILE A 212 -7.38 -12.45 3.34
N VAL A 213 -6.55 -13.17 4.09
CA VAL A 213 -6.76 -14.61 4.34
C VAL A 213 -8.07 -14.84 5.09
N ARG A 214 -8.39 -14.01 6.07
CA ARG A 214 -9.66 -14.07 6.80
C ARG A 214 -10.86 -14.00 5.86
N ASN A 215 -10.85 -13.09 4.87
CA ASN A 215 -11.97 -12.92 3.95
C ASN A 215 -12.24 -14.18 3.12
N PHE A 216 -11.21 -14.93 2.73
CA PHE A 216 -11.37 -16.20 2.00
C PHE A 216 -11.74 -17.37 2.90
N VAL A 217 -11.22 -17.42 4.12
CA VAL A 217 -11.51 -18.52 5.06
C VAL A 217 -12.92 -18.38 5.63
N ASN A 218 -13.26 -17.19 6.10
CA ASN A 218 -14.54 -16.87 6.72
C ASN A 218 -15.11 -15.57 6.11
N PRO A 219 -15.66 -15.64 4.89
CA PRO A 219 -16.22 -14.48 4.22
C PRO A 219 -17.40 -13.89 4.99
N PRO A 220 -17.73 -12.61 4.77
CA PRO A 220 -18.91 -12.01 5.37
C PRO A 220 -20.17 -12.78 4.95
N SER A 221 -21.04 -13.04 5.93
CA SER A 221 -22.30 -13.74 5.70
C SER A 221 -23.22 -12.91 4.80
N CYS A 222 -23.65 -13.50 3.69
CA CYS A 222 -24.79 -12.99 2.92
C CYS A 222 -26.05 -13.61 3.53
N TYR A 223 -26.92 -12.80 4.14
CA TYR A 223 -28.26 -13.27 4.49
C TYR A 223 -29.01 -13.58 3.18
N GLU A 224 -29.90 -14.57 3.19
CA GLU A 224 -30.66 -15.08 2.02
C GLU A 224 -31.66 -14.05 1.44
N SER A 225 -31.27 -12.80 1.26
CA SER A 225 -32.03 -11.85 0.46
C SER A 225 -31.55 -11.94 -0.99
N GLU A 226 -32.48 -12.07 -1.92
CA GLU A 226 -32.23 -12.12 -3.37
C GLU A 226 -31.86 -10.75 -3.96
N ILE A 227 -31.29 -9.84 -3.16
CA ILE A 227 -30.93 -8.48 -3.57
C ILE A 227 -29.43 -8.42 -3.77
N GLU A 228 -29.02 -7.88 -4.91
CA GLU A 228 -27.62 -7.79 -5.35
C GLU A 228 -26.72 -7.12 -4.31
N GLN A 229 -27.27 -6.10 -3.63
CA GLN A 229 -26.61 -5.34 -2.57
C GLN A 229 -26.04 -6.22 -1.45
N THR A 230 -26.64 -7.38 -1.22
CA THR A 230 -26.23 -8.32 -0.17
C THR A 230 -24.96 -9.08 -0.55
N PHE A 231 -24.75 -9.34 -1.83
CA PHE A 231 -23.55 -9.98 -2.35
C PHE A 231 -22.42 -8.99 -2.65
N ILE A 232 -22.72 -7.71 -2.84
CA ILE A 232 -21.70 -6.66 -3.04
C ILE A 232 -20.62 -6.70 -1.96
N TYR A 233 -21.01 -6.84 -0.68
CA TYR A 233 -20.03 -6.89 0.40
C TYR A 233 -19.13 -8.14 0.33
N LEU A 234 -19.68 -9.28 -0.12
CA LEU A 234 -18.91 -10.50 -0.35
C LEU A 234 -17.91 -10.33 -1.51
N TRP A 235 -18.37 -9.85 -2.66
CA TRP A 235 -17.51 -9.66 -3.83
C TRP A 235 -16.44 -8.60 -3.58
N ASP A 236 -16.76 -7.49 -2.91
CA ASP A 236 -15.76 -6.48 -2.53
C ASP A 236 -14.72 -7.03 -1.56
N SER A 237 -15.15 -7.84 -0.59
CA SER A 237 -14.27 -8.43 0.42
C SER A 237 -13.26 -9.42 -0.18
N LEU A 238 -13.68 -10.18 -1.20
CA LEU A 238 -12.86 -11.21 -1.84
C LEU A 238 -12.05 -10.69 -3.04
N ILE A 239 -12.64 -9.81 -3.85
CA ILE A 239 -12.07 -9.39 -5.15
C ILE A 239 -11.49 -7.98 -5.05
N ALA A 240 -12.32 -6.97 -4.76
CA ALA A 240 -11.88 -5.57 -4.77
C ALA A 240 -10.79 -5.29 -3.73
N THR A 241 -10.98 -5.83 -2.52
CA THR A 241 -10.03 -5.72 -1.42
C THR A 241 -8.70 -6.38 -1.74
N LEU A 242 -8.75 -7.57 -2.37
CA LEU A 242 -7.54 -8.27 -2.79
C LEU A 242 -6.80 -7.44 -3.86
N LEU A 243 -7.51 -7.02 -4.91
CA LEU A 243 -6.98 -6.17 -5.98
C LEU A 243 -6.28 -4.91 -5.42
N GLN A 244 -6.94 -4.20 -4.51
CA GLN A 244 -6.42 -2.95 -3.95
C GLN A 244 -5.15 -3.15 -3.10
N ARG A 245 -5.01 -4.30 -2.43
CA ARG A 245 -3.85 -4.60 -1.58
C ARG A 245 -2.66 -5.15 -2.37
N VAL A 246 -2.93 -6.00 -3.36
CA VAL A 246 -1.87 -6.71 -4.11
C VAL A 246 -1.48 -6.01 -5.41
N ILE A 247 -2.28 -5.07 -5.92
CA ILE A 247 -1.98 -4.30 -7.13
C ILE A 247 -1.98 -2.81 -6.81
N ARG A 248 -1.03 -2.08 -7.40
CA ARG A 248 -1.05 -0.61 -7.39
C ARG A 248 -2.22 -0.12 -8.25
N GLY A 249 -3.26 0.40 -7.64
CA GLY A 249 -4.40 0.91 -8.39
C GLY A 249 -5.57 1.35 -7.51
N SER A 250 -6.70 1.57 -8.16
CA SER A 250 -7.95 1.89 -7.47
C SER A 250 -9.12 1.20 -8.16
N TYR A 251 -10.09 0.71 -7.39
CA TYR A 251 -11.35 0.24 -7.93
C TYR A 251 -12.42 1.32 -7.81
N ARG A 252 -13.41 1.27 -8.69
CA ARG A 252 -14.59 2.11 -8.67
C ARG A 252 -15.79 1.25 -9.07
N ARG A 253 -16.91 1.42 -8.37
CA ARG A 253 -18.17 0.77 -8.71
C ARG A 253 -19.03 1.64 -9.61
N ASN A 254 -19.88 1.01 -10.43
CA ASN A 254 -20.92 1.66 -11.22
C ASN A 254 -20.43 2.89 -12.00
N THR A 255 -19.26 2.77 -12.63
CA THR A 255 -18.62 3.89 -13.35
C THR A 255 -18.34 3.55 -14.79
N ASN A 256 -18.61 4.47 -15.70
CA ASN A 256 -18.19 4.40 -17.09
C ASN A 256 -16.92 5.24 -17.36
N ALA A 257 -16.40 5.92 -16.34
CA ALA A 257 -15.29 6.86 -16.45
C ALA A 257 -14.02 6.12 -16.88
N SER A 258 -13.66 6.25 -18.15
CA SER A 258 -12.54 5.51 -18.73
C SER A 258 -12.68 3.99 -18.56
N ALA A 259 -13.88 3.46 -18.77
CA ALA A 259 -14.14 2.02 -18.85
C ALA A 259 -14.42 1.50 -20.28
N ALA A 260 -14.33 2.36 -21.30
CA ALA A 260 -14.62 2.05 -22.71
C ALA A 260 -16.07 1.62 -22.99
N THR A 261 -17.00 1.96 -22.11
CA THR A 261 -18.35 1.39 -22.11
C THR A 261 -19.44 2.35 -22.59
N GLY A 262 -19.07 3.54 -23.09
CA GLY A 262 -20.05 4.56 -23.47
C GLY A 262 -20.92 4.97 -22.28
N LEU A 263 -22.24 4.80 -22.39
CA LEU A 263 -23.19 5.08 -21.31
C LEU A 263 -23.31 3.94 -20.29
N TYR A 264 -22.84 2.73 -20.61
CA TYR A 264 -22.91 1.57 -19.71
C TYR A 264 -21.90 1.71 -18.59
N ARG A 265 -22.29 1.29 -17.38
CA ARG A 265 -21.48 1.38 -16.18
C ARG A 265 -21.25 -0.04 -15.66
N PRO A 266 -20.06 -0.62 -15.84
CA PRO A 266 -19.74 -1.90 -15.21
C PRO A 266 -19.85 -1.78 -13.69
N ASP A 267 -20.26 -2.87 -13.06
CA ASP A 267 -20.51 -2.91 -11.61
C ASP A 267 -19.20 -2.70 -10.83
N LEU A 268 -18.09 -3.23 -11.36
CA LEU A 268 -16.74 -2.98 -10.85
C LEU A 268 -15.75 -2.68 -11.97
N CYS A 269 -14.90 -1.67 -11.77
CA CYS A 269 -13.76 -1.34 -12.63
C CYS A 269 -12.52 -1.12 -11.77
N PHE A 270 -11.40 -1.73 -12.14
CA PHE A 270 -10.11 -1.53 -11.50
C PHE A 270 -9.12 -0.85 -12.46
N TYR A 271 -8.51 0.23 -11.99
CA TYR A 271 -7.58 1.07 -12.74
C TYR A 271 -6.17 0.88 -12.22
N TYR A 272 -5.23 0.60 -13.12
CA TYR A 272 -3.83 0.37 -12.75
C TYR A 272 -3.06 1.68 -12.55
N GLY A 273 -2.29 1.76 -11.48
CA GLY A 273 -1.41 2.89 -11.16
C GLY A 273 -2.16 4.22 -11.07
N ARG A 274 -1.63 5.26 -11.73
CA ARG A 274 -2.30 6.56 -11.93
C ARG A 274 -2.94 6.69 -13.31
N SER A 275 -3.01 5.59 -14.07
CA SER A 275 -3.60 5.58 -15.39
C SER A 275 -5.13 5.57 -15.30
N ASN A 276 -5.78 6.09 -16.33
CA ASN A 276 -7.23 5.97 -16.51
C ASN A 276 -7.59 4.71 -17.31
N VAL A 277 -6.76 3.65 -17.26
CA VAL A 277 -6.99 2.42 -18.01
C VAL A 277 -7.58 1.36 -17.10
N CYS A 278 -8.83 0.97 -17.35
CA CYS A 278 -9.50 -0.11 -16.63
C CYS A 278 -8.96 -1.46 -17.09
N VAL A 279 -8.20 -2.16 -16.25
CA VAL A 279 -7.51 -3.40 -16.59
C VAL A 279 -8.21 -4.66 -16.06
N PHE A 280 -9.16 -4.48 -15.15
CA PHE A 280 -9.98 -5.54 -14.59
C PHE A 280 -11.41 -5.03 -14.36
N ARG A 281 -12.43 -5.79 -14.78
CA ARG A 281 -13.84 -5.38 -14.67
C ARG A 281 -14.78 -6.47 -14.18
N GLY A 282 -15.89 -6.09 -13.57
CA GLY A 282 -16.92 -6.97 -13.03
C GLY A 282 -18.30 -6.65 -13.58
N GLU A 283 -19.09 -7.69 -13.86
CA GLU A 283 -20.55 -7.60 -14.00
C GLU A 283 -21.19 -8.58 -13.00
N GLU A 284 -22.16 -8.09 -12.24
CA GLU A 284 -22.70 -8.73 -11.05
C GLU A 284 -24.23 -8.81 -11.17
N LYS A 285 -24.81 -9.92 -10.71
CA LYS A 285 -26.27 -10.11 -10.58
C LYS A 285 -26.58 -10.81 -9.26
N ALA A 286 -27.71 -10.49 -8.66
CA ALA A 286 -28.18 -11.20 -7.46
C ALA A 286 -28.54 -12.67 -7.75
N SER A 287 -29.20 -12.91 -8.89
CA SER A 287 -29.76 -14.20 -9.29
C SER A 287 -29.84 -14.31 -10.81
N GLY A 288 -30.15 -15.50 -11.33
CA GLY A 288 -30.27 -15.78 -12.76
C GLY A 288 -29.17 -16.69 -13.31
N VAL A 289 -28.93 -16.62 -14.62
CA VAL A 289 -27.92 -17.43 -15.30
C VAL A 289 -26.62 -16.66 -15.50
N LEU A 290 -25.49 -17.31 -15.26
CA LEU A 290 -24.15 -16.71 -15.30
C LEU A 290 -23.76 -16.21 -16.71
N ASP A 291 -24.38 -16.75 -17.75
CA ASP A 291 -24.15 -16.31 -19.14
C ASP A 291 -24.56 -14.85 -19.37
N VAL A 292 -25.53 -14.32 -18.61
CA VAL A 292 -25.97 -12.93 -18.73
C VAL A 292 -24.83 -11.96 -18.36
N PRO A 293 -24.27 -11.98 -17.14
CA PRO A 293 -23.15 -11.10 -16.81
C PRO A 293 -21.88 -11.38 -17.65
N ILE A 294 -21.62 -12.63 -18.05
CA ILE A 294 -20.50 -12.94 -18.98
C ILE A 294 -20.66 -12.24 -20.33
N LYS A 295 -21.90 -12.23 -20.85
CA LYS A 295 -22.23 -11.57 -22.11
C LYS A 295 -22.12 -10.06 -21.97
N GLU A 296 -22.66 -9.50 -20.88
CA GLU A 296 -22.58 -8.07 -20.56
C GLU A 296 -21.13 -7.55 -20.51
N LEU A 297 -20.17 -8.36 -20.03
CA LEU A 297 -18.75 -7.97 -19.93
C LEU A 297 -18.14 -7.53 -21.26
N HIS A 298 -18.53 -8.15 -22.38
CA HIS A 298 -17.98 -7.82 -23.70
C HIS A 298 -18.95 -7.03 -24.59
N GLU A 299 -20.27 -7.22 -24.47
CA GLU A 299 -21.25 -6.41 -25.23
C GLU A 299 -21.26 -4.95 -24.82
N LYS A 300 -21.01 -4.67 -23.52
CA LYS A 300 -20.90 -3.31 -23.01
C LYS A 300 -19.50 -2.71 -23.23
N LEU A 301 -18.54 -3.46 -23.77
CA LEU A 301 -17.14 -3.01 -23.93
C LEU A 301 -16.84 -2.63 -25.37
N ILE A 302 -16.41 -1.40 -25.64
CA ILE A 302 -15.74 -1.08 -26.90
C ILE A 302 -14.26 -1.34 -26.73
N TRP A 303 -13.68 -2.22 -27.55
CA TRP A 303 -12.25 -2.51 -27.46
C TRP A 303 -11.40 -1.27 -27.79
N ARG A 304 -10.51 -0.88 -26.87
CA ARG A 304 -9.60 0.27 -27.02
C ARG A 304 -8.25 0.07 -26.32
N TYR A 305 -7.92 -1.19 -26.04
CA TYR A 305 -6.68 -1.56 -25.35
C TYR A 305 -5.54 -1.84 -26.34
N ASP A 306 -5.61 -1.21 -27.52
CA ASP A 306 -4.68 -1.39 -28.63
C ASP A 306 -4.28 -2.87 -28.82
N ASP A 307 -2.98 -3.15 -28.75
CA ASP A 307 -2.36 -4.48 -28.96
C ASP A 307 -2.36 -5.37 -27.69
N ALA A 308 -3.05 -4.97 -26.62
CA ALA A 308 -3.16 -5.82 -25.43
C ALA A 308 -3.80 -7.18 -25.80
N PRO A 309 -3.22 -8.32 -25.38
CA PRO A 309 -3.73 -9.63 -25.77
C PRO A 309 -5.08 -9.97 -25.11
N TYR A 310 -5.32 -9.38 -23.94
CA TYR A 310 -6.55 -9.49 -23.15
C TYR A 310 -6.55 -8.44 -22.02
N ILE A 311 -7.74 -8.12 -21.52
CA ILE A 311 -7.94 -7.63 -20.16
C ILE A 311 -8.64 -8.73 -19.34
N PHE A 312 -8.66 -8.60 -18.03
CA PHE A 312 -9.35 -9.56 -17.18
C PHE A 312 -10.70 -9.05 -16.72
N GLY A 313 -11.56 -9.97 -16.32
CA GLY A 313 -12.77 -9.62 -15.60
C GLY A 313 -13.36 -10.80 -14.87
N TYR A 314 -14.44 -10.53 -14.15
CA TYR A 314 -15.28 -11.57 -13.57
C TYR A 314 -16.76 -11.28 -13.84
N ALA A 315 -17.51 -12.37 -13.93
CA ALA A 315 -18.97 -12.34 -13.91
C ALA A 315 -19.43 -13.02 -12.62
N ALA A 316 -20.41 -12.45 -11.93
CA ALA A 316 -20.93 -13.02 -10.69
C ALA A 316 -22.47 -13.14 -10.71
N VAL A 317 -22.95 -14.26 -10.17
CA VAL A 317 -24.38 -14.47 -9.84
C VAL A 317 -24.46 -15.07 -8.45
N GLY A 318 -24.90 -14.28 -7.47
CA GLY A 318 -24.91 -14.68 -6.06
C GLY A 318 -23.54 -15.19 -5.59
N LEU A 319 -23.46 -16.45 -5.18
CA LEU A 319 -22.21 -17.10 -4.75
C LEU A 319 -21.35 -17.62 -5.90
N GLN A 320 -21.87 -17.69 -7.13
CA GLN A 320 -21.09 -18.15 -8.27
C GLN A 320 -20.29 -17.01 -8.88
N VAL A 321 -19.00 -17.25 -9.11
CA VAL A 321 -18.10 -16.29 -9.77
C VAL A 321 -17.33 -16.98 -10.89
N CYS A 322 -17.35 -16.40 -12.08
CA CYS A 322 -16.61 -16.84 -13.24
C CYS A 322 -15.51 -15.83 -13.55
N LEU A 323 -14.26 -16.29 -13.59
CA LEU A 323 -13.13 -15.49 -14.06
C LEU A 323 -13.03 -15.60 -15.58
N VAL A 324 -12.84 -14.48 -16.26
CA VAL A 324 -12.78 -14.42 -17.73
C VAL A 324 -11.57 -13.63 -18.22
N ALA A 325 -11.09 -14.00 -19.41
CA ALA A 325 -10.22 -13.16 -20.22
C ALA A 325 -11.05 -12.51 -21.32
N ILE A 326 -11.00 -11.18 -21.45
CA ILE A 326 -11.70 -10.43 -22.49
C ILE A 326 -10.68 -10.03 -23.54
N ARG A 327 -10.92 -10.39 -24.79
CA ARG A 327 -9.97 -10.28 -25.91
C ARG A 327 -10.56 -9.44 -27.03
N LYS A 328 -9.69 -8.89 -27.88
CA LYS A 328 -10.09 -8.28 -29.15
C LYS A 328 -10.72 -9.34 -30.04
N ASP A 329 -11.89 -9.05 -30.57
CA ASP A 329 -12.57 -9.88 -31.57
C ASP A 329 -13.18 -8.97 -32.64
N GLU A 330 -12.55 -8.91 -33.81
CA GLU A 330 -12.97 -8.05 -34.92
C GLU A 330 -14.29 -8.51 -35.56
N MET A 331 -14.76 -9.71 -35.21
CA MET A 331 -16.01 -10.26 -35.73
C MET A 331 -17.24 -9.78 -34.95
N THR A 332 -17.06 -9.11 -33.79
CA THR A 332 -18.17 -8.55 -33.00
C THR A 332 -18.31 -7.05 -33.22
N GLU A 333 -19.54 -6.53 -33.16
CA GLU A 333 -19.84 -5.10 -33.37
C GLU A 333 -19.04 -4.16 -32.44
N ARG A 334 -18.66 -4.67 -31.27
CA ARG A 334 -17.98 -3.95 -30.21
C ARG A 334 -16.47 -4.25 -30.14
N GLY A 335 -15.98 -5.18 -30.97
CA GLY A 335 -14.57 -5.52 -31.07
C GLY A 335 -14.03 -6.40 -29.94
N ALA A 336 -14.89 -7.02 -29.13
CA ALA A 336 -14.50 -7.76 -27.93
C ALA A 336 -15.24 -9.10 -27.76
N LYS A 337 -14.60 -10.06 -27.09
CA LYS A 337 -15.18 -11.36 -26.69
C LYS A 337 -14.66 -11.80 -25.33
N ALA A 338 -15.53 -12.37 -24.50
CA ALA A 338 -15.16 -12.98 -23.22
C ALA A 338 -14.90 -14.48 -23.36
N GLU A 339 -13.77 -14.96 -22.84
CA GLU A 339 -13.39 -16.37 -22.76
C GLU A 339 -13.33 -16.81 -21.29
N ILE A 340 -14.08 -17.86 -20.95
CA ILE A 340 -14.13 -18.39 -19.58
C ILE A 340 -12.80 -19.03 -19.21
N ILE A 341 -12.20 -18.57 -18.11
CA ILE A 341 -11.02 -19.18 -17.51
C ILE A 341 -11.47 -20.33 -16.62
N GLU A 342 -12.26 -20.03 -15.59
CA GLU A 342 -12.76 -21.01 -14.62
C GLU A 342 -13.90 -20.40 -13.78
N THR A 343 -14.78 -21.26 -13.25
CA THR A 343 -15.92 -20.87 -12.42
C THR A 343 -15.76 -21.43 -11.01
N TYR A 344 -16.14 -20.64 -10.02
CA TYR A 344 -15.98 -20.91 -8.60
C TYR A 344 -17.30 -20.71 -7.87
N ASP A 345 -17.43 -21.42 -6.75
CA ASP A 345 -18.54 -21.33 -5.81
C ASP A 345 -18.00 -20.71 -4.52
N LEU A 346 -18.34 -19.46 -4.26
CA LEU A 346 -17.90 -18.75 -3.07
C LEU A 346 -18.52 -19.27 -1.77
N GLY A 347 -19.53 -20.15 -1.83
CA GLY A 347 -20.07 -20.87 -0.67
C GLY A 347 -19.13 -21.96 -0.16
N ASP A 348 -18.37 -22.59 -1.04
CA ASP A 348 -17.44 -23.67 -0.71
C ASP A 348 -16.02 -23.15 -0.39
N LEU A 349 -15.44 -23.61 0.73
CA LEU A 349 -14.11 -23.17 1.15
C LEU A 349 -13.02 -23.58 0.15
N SER A 350 -13.08 -24.80 -0.40
CA SER A 350 -12.06 -25.26 -1.36
C SER A 350 -12.09 -24.45 -2.64
N SER A 351 -13.29 -24.14 -3.12
CA SER A 351 -13.52 -23.31 -4.29
C SER A 351 -13.09 -21.86 -4.05
N ARG A 352 -13.34 -21.28 -2.86
CA ARG A 352 -12.78 -19.97 -2.46
C ARG A 352 -11.25 -19.95 -2.45
N LEU A 353 -10.59 -20.97 -1.89
CA LEU A 353 -9.13 -21.06 -1.89
C LEU A 353 -8.58 -21.26 -3.31
N SER A 354 -9.26 -22.04 -4.14
CA SER A 354 -8.92 -22.21 -5.55
C SER A 354 -9.07 -20.89 -6.31
N PHE A 355 -10.14 -20.13 -6.05
CA PHE A 355 -10.34 -18.79 -6.58
C PHE A 355 -9.22 -17.84 -6.14
N PHE A 356 -8.82 -17.86 -4.86
CA PHE A 356 -7.69 -17.05 -4.36
C PHE A 356 -6.39 -17.37 -5.10
N SER A 357 -6.11 -18.66 -5.33
CA SER A 357 -4.95 -19.10 -6.12
C SER A 357 -4.98 -18.54 -7.54
N HIS A 358 -6.13 -18.52 -8.20
CA HIS A 358 -6.26 -18.01 -9.57
C HIS A 358 -6.37 -16.49 -9.63
N CYS A 359 -6.80 -15.82 -8.56
CA CYS A 359 -6.68 -14.36 -8.42
C CYS A 359 -5.21 -13.91 -8.37
N SER A 360 -4.24 -14.83 -8.23
CA SER A 360 -2.85 -14.49 -8.52
C SER A 360 -2.56 -14.21 -10.02
N ILE A 361 -3.59 -14.18 -10.88
CA ILE A 361 -3.60 -13.54 -12.21
C ILE A 361 -3.02 -12.14 -12.19
N PHE A 362 -3.03 -11.49 -11.03
CA PHE A 362 -2.48 -10.17 -10.80
C PHE A 362 -0.96 -10.07 -11.01
N ARG A 363 -0.23 -11.20 -11.02
CA ARG A 363 1.16 -11.27 -11.48
C ARG A 363 1.34 -10.78 -12.93
N LEU A 364 0.27 -10.83 -13.75
CA LEU A 364 0.28 -10.37 -15.13
C LEU A 364 0.10 -8.84 -15.24
N PHE A 365 -0.18 -8.15 -14.12
CA PHE A 365 -0.23 -6.68 -14.03
C PHE A 365 1.13 -6.11 -13.58
N SER A 366 2.20 -6.39 -14.32
CA SER A 366 3.52 -5.79 -14.04
C SER A 366 3.66 -4.41 -14.70
N ASP A 367 4.39 -3.50 -14.02
CA ASP A 367 4.62 -2.13 -14.48
C ASP A 367 5.23 -2.10 -15.89
N GLN A 368 6.13 -3.04 -16.23
CA GLN A 368 6.81 -3.03 -17.54
C GLN A 368 5.91 -3.41 -18.72
N LEU A 369 4.97 -4.33 -18.53
CA LEU A 369 4.11 -4.79 -19.62
C LEU A 369 3.04 -3.73 -19.96
N TRP A 370 2.39 -3.16 -18.95
CA TRP A 370 1.29 -2.21 -19.22
C TRP A 370 1.78 -0.82 -19.60
N ILE A 371 2.98 -0.40 -19.19
CA ILE A 371 3.63 0.81 -19.73
C ILE A 371 3.87 0.66 -21.25
N LEU A 372 4.19 -0.54 -21.75
CA LEU A 372 4.36 -0.79 -23.18
C LEU A 372 3.03 -0.88 -23.96
N PHE A 373 1.94 -1.29 -23.31
CA PHE A 373 0.60 -1.40 -23.93
C PHE A 373 -0.31 -0.17 -23.75
N THR A 374 0.12 0.85 -23.00
CA THR A 374 -0.67 2.09 -22.77
C THR A 374 0.03 3.37 -23.24
N ILE A 375 1.28 3.30 -23.70
CA ILE A 375 1.92 4.42 -24.41
C ILE A 375 1.54 4.31 -25.89
N GLY A 376 0.33 4.80 -26.19
CA GLY A 376 -0.27 4.67 -27.51
C GLY A 376 -1.37 5.66 -27.85
N ARG A 377 -1.57 6.75 -27.09
CA ARG A 377 -2.13 8.05 -27.53
C ARG A 377 -2.26 9.06 -26.40
#